data_AF-A0ABD2WZQ5-F1
#
_entry.id   AF-A0ABD2WZQ5-F1
#
_cell.length_a   1.000
_cell.length_b   1.000
_cell.length_c   1.000
_cell.angle_alpha   90.00
_cell.angle_beta   90.00
_cell.angle_gamma   90.00
#
_symmetry.space_group_name_H-M   'P 1'
#
loop_
_entity.id
_entity.type
_entity.pdbx_description
1 polymer ?
#
loop_
_entity_poly.entity_id
_entity_poly.type
_entity_poly.pdbx_seq_one_letter_code
_entity_poly.pdbx_strand_id
1 'polypeptide(L)'
;MPERPEDMAGALITAITEACGASMSSGGGRRRRRRETVYWWTDEIATLRRQCLRARRLAQRAWGWPVEDARRVDFAVARGRLRAAIEESKRRC
;
A
#
# COMPACT_ATOMS: atom_id res chain seq x y z
N MET A 1 -39.12 -32.69 -25.37
CA MET A 1 -38.45 -31.79 -26.32
C MET A 1 -36.96 -31.89 -26.04
N PRO A 2 -36.11 -32.39 -26.96
CA PRO A 2 -34.68 -32.41 -26.71
C PRO A 2 -34.16 -30.97 -26.73
N GLU A 3 -33.42 -30.60 -25.69
CA GLU A 3 -32.81 -29.27 -25.59
C GLU A 3 -31.85 -29.05 -26.75
N ARG A 4 -31.90 -27.87 -27.38
CA ARG A 4 -31.03 -27.60 -28.51
C ARG A 4 -29.61 -27.48 -27.96
N PRO A 5 -28.59 -27.94 -28.70
CA PRO A 5 -27.19 -27.91 -28.23
C PRO A 5 -26.70 -26.50 -27.86
N GLU A 6 -27.30 -25.47 -28.45
CA GLU A 6 -27.07 -24.06 -28.12
C GLU A 6 -27.51 -23.69 -26.70
N ASP A 7 -28.62 -24.27 -26.23
CA ASP A 7 -29.18 -24.05 -24.90
C ASP A 7 -28.27 -24.68 -23.83
N MET A 8 -27.71 -25.86 -24.13
CA MET A 8 -26.73 -26.55 -23.27
C MET A 8 -25.40 -25.78 -23.18
N ALA A 9 -24.93 -25.21 -24.29
CA ALA A 9 -23.72 -24.39 -24.31
C ALA A 9 -23.91 -23.10 -23.48
N GLY A 10 -25.08 -22.47 -23.56
CA GLY A 10 -25.43 -21.30 -22.75
C GLY A 10 -25.47 -21.59 -21.25
N ALA A 11 -26.07 -22.72 -20.86
CA ALA A 11 -26.10 -23.17 -19.47
C ALA A 11 -24.69 -23.45 -18.93
N LEU A 12 -23.82 -24.08 -19.74
CA LEU A 12 -22.44 -24.36 -19.36
C LEU A 12 -21.62 -23.07 -19.13
N ILE A 13 -21.73 -22.10 -20.05
CA ILE A 13 -21.02 -20.82 -19.93
C ILE A 13 -21.49 -20.06 -18.67
N THR A 14 -22.79 -20.11 -18.38
CA THR A 14 -23.37 -19.48 -17.18
C THR A 14 -22.80 -20.12 -15.91
N ALA A 15 -22.82 -21.46 -15.83
CA ALA A 15 -22.29 -22.20 -14.67
C ALA A 15 -20.79 -21.93 -14.45
N ILE A 16 -20.00 -21.87 -15.53
CA ILE A 16 -18.56 -21.54 -15.46
C ILE A 16 -18.37 -20.10 -14.97
N THR A 17 -19.14 -19.15 -15.50
CA THR A 17 -19.04 -17.73 -15.12
C THR A 17 -19.37 -17.52 -13.64
N GLU A 18 -20.41 -18.18 -13.14
CA GLU A 18 -20.80 -18.14 -11.74
C GLU A 18 -19.76 -18.78 -10.82
N ALA A 19 -19.25 -19.96 -11.18
CA ALA A 19 -18.19 -20.63 -10.43
C ALA A 19 -16.90 -19.79 -10.37
N CYS A 20 -16.53 -19.17 -11.50
CA CYS A 20 -15.40 -18.25 -11.59
C CYS A 20 -15.62 -16.99 -10.75
N GLY A 21 -16.82 -16.39 -10.77
CA GLY A 21 -17.17 -15.23 -9.96
C GLY A 21 -17.18 -15.52 -8.45
N ALA A 22 -17.62 -16.71 -8.05
CA ALA A 22 -17.60 -17.17 -6.67
C ALA A 22 -16.18 -17.47 -6.17
N SER A 23 -15.35 -18.09 -7.01
CA SER A 23 -13.97 -18.46 -6.67
C SER A 23 -13.02 -17.27 -6.71
N MET A 24 -13.21 -16.36 -7.66
CA MET A 24 -12.42 -15.14 -7.80
C MET A 24 -13.19 -13.99 -7.17
N SER A 25 -13.03 -13.80 -5.86
CA SER A 25 -13.47 -12.55 -5.23
C SER A 25 -12.76 -11.39 -5.91
N SER A 26 -13.47 -10.67 -6.79
CA SER A 26 -12.94 -9.44 -7.39
C SER A 26 -12.56 -8.53 -6.22
N GLY A 27 -11.27 -8.22 -6.10
CA GLY A 27 -10.64 -7.59 -4.93
C GLY A 27 -11.08 -6.14 -4.67
N GLY A 28 -12.31 -5.77 -5.03
CA GLY A 28 -12.88 -4.43 -4.92
C GLY A 28 -13.68 -4.18 -3.63
N GLY A 29 -14.17 -5.22 -2.93
CA GLY A 29 -15.11 -5.04 -1.81
C GLY A 29 -14.53 -4.40 -0.54
N ARG A 30 -13.22 -4.55 -0.29
CA ARG A 30 -12.56 -3.99 0.91
C ARG A 30 -11.66 -2.79 0.61
N ARG A 31 -11.23 -2.60 -0.64
CA ARG A 31 -10.33 -1.50 -1.06
C ARG A 31 -11.07 -0.19 -1.35
N ARG A 32 -12.40 -0.24 -1.46
CA ARG A 32 -13.29 0.93 -1.65
C ARG A 32 -13.95 1.43 -0.36
N ARG A 33 -13.66 0.86 0.82
CA ARG A 33 -13.96 1.56 2.07
C ARG A 33 -13.15 2.84 2.02
N ARG A 34 -13.84 3.98 1.83
CA ARG A 34 -13.33 5.35 1.92
C ARG A 34 -11.81 5.39 1.95
N ARG A 35 -11.16 5.65 0.81
CA ARG A 35 -9.90 6.40 0.90
C ARG A 35 -10.32 7.69 1.60
N GLU A 36 -10.29 7.69 2.92
CA GLU A 36 -10.26 8.91 3.71
C GLU A 36 -9.14 9.68 3.05
N THR A 37 -9.52 10.75 2.34
CA THR A 37 -8.57 11.70 1.81
C THR A 37 -7.71 12.06 3.01
N VAL A 38 -6.47 11.59 2.99
CA VAL A 38 -5.54 11.70 4.10
C VAL A 38 -5.17 13.18 4.15
N TYR A 39 -6.04 13.98 4.75
CA TYR A 39 -6.00 15.43 4.75
C TYR A 39 -4.70 15.95 5.37
N TRP A 40 -4.08 15.16 6.24
CA TRP A 40 -2.81 15.42 6.88
C TRP A 40 -1.59 15.02 6.03
N TRP A 41 -1.78 14.50 4.81
CA TRP A 41 -0.67 14.13 3.94
C TRP A 41 -0.23 15.30 3.05
N THR A 42 0.94 15.86 3.34
CA THR A 42 1.50 17.00 2.61
C THR A 42 2.73 16.61 1.77
N ASP A 43 3.10 17.45 0.81
CA ASP A 43 4.34 17.27 0.02
C ASP A 43 5.61 17.30 0.89
N GLU A 44 5.57 18.04 2.00
CA GLU A 44 6.60 18.02 3.03
C GLU A 44 6.75 16.62 3.63
N ILE A 45 5.65 16.02 4.09
CA ILE A 45 5.65 14.65 4.64
C ILE A 45 6.11 13.63 3.59
N ALA A 46 5.70 13.78 2.34
CA ALA A 46 6.16 12.92 1.25
C ALA A 46 7.68 13.02 1.05
N THR A 47 8.23 14.24 1.11
CA THR A 47 9.67 14.50 1.00
C THR A 47 10.44 13.92 2.18
N LEU A 48 10.00 14.20 3.41
CA LEU A 48 10.60 13.66 4.63
C LEU A 48 10.55 12.14 4.65
N ARG A 49 9.46 11.53 4.16
CA ARG A 49 9.35 10.08 4.05
C ARG A 49 10.36 9.50 3.07
N ARG A 50 10.57 10.12 1.91
CA ARG A 50 11.62 9.70 0.96
C ARG A 50 13.01 9.76 1.59
N GLN A 51 13.32 10.85 2.29
CA GLN A 51 14.59 11.03 2.99
C GLN A 51 14.79 9.99 4.10
N CYS A 52 13.76 9.77 4.93
CA CYS A 52 13.77 8.75 5.99
C CYS A 52 13.98 7.34 5.44
N LEU A 53 13.29 6.98 4.35
CA LEU A 53 13.48 5.68 3.69
C LEU A 53 14.89 5.53 3.10
N ARG A 54 15.45 6.60 2.53
CA ARG A 54 16.84 6.61 2.05
C ARG A 54 17.82 6.39 3.20
N ALA A 55 17.69 7.15 4.30
CA ALA A 55 18.53 7.02 5.48
C ALA A 55 18.43 5.61 6.09
N ARG A 56 17.22 5.04 6.17
CA ARG A 56 17.00 3.66 6.64
C ARG A 56 17.77 2.65 5.80
N ARG A 57 17.69 2.73 4.47
CA ARG A 57 18.40 1.82 3.57
C ARG A 57 19.91 1.95 3.72
N LEU A 58 20.43 3.17 3.91
CA LEU A 58 21.86 3.39 4.13
C LEU A 58 22.32 2.82 5.47
N ALA A 59 21.55 3.02 6.55
CA ALA A 59 21.83 2.44 7.87
C ALA A 59 21.84 0.90 7.83
N GLN A 60 20.85 0.30 7.18
CA GLN A 60 20.77 -1.15 7.02
C GLN A 60 21.95 -1.75 6.24
N ARG A 61 22.46 -1.00 5.24
CA ARG A 61 23.61 -1.43 4.42
C ARG A 61 24.96 -1.14 5.07
N ALA A 62 25.01 -0.22 6.01
CA ALA A 62 26.23 0.15 6.73
C ALA A 62 26.57 -0.81 7.87
N TRP A 63 25.77 -1.86 8.09
CA TRP A 63 26.03 -2.84 9.15
C TRP A 63 27.42 -3.49 8.98
N GLY A 64 28.24 -3.42 10.02
CA GLY A 64 29.62 -3.92 10.00
C GLY A 64 30.63 -2.99 9.31
N TRP A 65 30.22 -1.79 8.90
CA TRP A 65 31.13 -0.76 8.37
C TRP A 65 31.43 0.30 9.45
N PRO A 66 32.59 0.98 9.40
CA PRO A 66 32.93 2.05 10.35
C PRO A 66 31.94 3.22 10.40
N VAL A 67 31.08 3.35 9.38
CA VAL A 67 30.07 4.41 9.27
C VAL A 67 28.71 4.02 9.85
N GLU A 68 28.55 2.83 10.43
CA GLU A 68 27.28 2.32 10.94
C GLU A 68 26.60 3.32 11.89
N ASP A 69 27.32 3.76 12.92
CA ASP A 69 26.77 4.64 13.96
C ASP A 69 26.29 5.97 13.38
N ALA A 70 27.09 6.58 12.51
CA ALA A 70 26.70 7.82 11.83
C ALA A 70 25.42 7.63 11.00
N ARG A 71 25.29 6.51 10.26
CA ARG A 71 24.09 6.22 9.47
C ARG A 71 22.87 5.92 10.34
N ARG A 72 23.06 5.31 11.51
CA ARG A 72 21.99 5.07 12.49
C ARG A 72 21.49 6.39 13.09
N VAL A 73 22.39 7.32 13.40
CA VAL A 73 22.06 8.68 13.84
C VAL A 73 21.29 9.43 12.74
N ASP A 74 21.78 9.42 11.50
CA ASP A 74 21.11 10.04 10.34
C ASP A 74 19.66 9.53 10.19
N PHE A 75 19.47 8.21 10.30
CA PHE A 75 18.14 7.60 10.24
C PHE A 75 17.26 8.03 11.42
N ALA A 76 17.80 8.07 12.65
CA ALA A 76 17.06 8.51 13.82
C ALA A 76 16.57 9.97 13.67
N VAL A 77 17.44 10.86 13.18
CA VAL A 77 17.10 12.27 12.90
C VAL A 77 16.02 12.37 11.82
N ALA A 78 16.19 11.67 10.69
CA ALA A 78 15.22 11.70 9.61
C ALA A 78 13.85 11.13 10.03
N ARG A 79 13.84 10.09 10.87
CA ARG A 79 12.63 9.51 11.46
C ARG A 79 11.95 10.48 12.43
N GLY A 80 12.72 11.18 13.26
CA GLY A 80 12.23 12.21 14.16
C GLY A 80 11.52 13.33 13.40
N ARG A 81 12.16 13.86 12.35
CA ARG A 81 11.58 14.91 11.48
C ARG A 81 10.27 14.46 10.83
N LEU A 82 10.24 13.25 10.26
CA LEU A 82 9.03 12.69 9.66
C LEU A 82 7.90 12.57 10.70
N ARG A 83 8.20 12.07 11.90
CA ARG A 83 7.20 11.93 12.96
C ARG A 83 6.65 13.29 13.37
N ALA A 84 7.53 14.26 13.63
CA ALA A 84 7.14 15.62 14.01
C ALA A 84 6.24 16.27 12.94
N ALA A 85 6.59 16.15 11.65
CA ALA A 85 5.78 16.70 10.57
C ALA A 85 4.40 16.02 10.44
N ILE A 86 4.32 14.70 10.66
CA ILE A 86 3.04 13.97 10.67
C ILE A 86 2.17 14.44 11.84
N GLU A 87 2.72 14.50 13.05
CA GLU A 87 1.96 14.94 14.23
C GLU A 87 1.49 16.40 14.07
N GLU A 88 2.34 17.27 13.54
CA GLU A 88 1.99 18.66 13.28
C GLU A 88 0.90 18.79 12.21
N SER A 89 1.00 18.05 11.10
CA SER A 89 -0.02 18.10 10.06
C SER A 89 -1.35 17.52 10.53
N LYS A 90 -1.34 16.51 11.40
CA LYS A 90 -2.56 15.99 12.03
C LYS A 90 -3.17 16.98 13.02
N ARG A 91 -2.36 17.80 13.69
CA ARG A 91 -2.83 18.84 14.62
C ARG A 91 -3.47 20.03 13.91
N ARG A 92 -3.00 20.35 12.71
CA ARG A 92 -3.48 21.48 11.90
C ARG A 92 -4.80 21.23 11.17
N CYS A 93 -5.23 19.98 11.08
CA CYS A 93 -6.41 19.57 10.32
C CYS A 93 -7.43 18.92 11.24
#